data_AF-A0A133VBM9-F1
#
_entry.id   AF-A0A133VBM9-F1
#
_cell.length_a   1.000
_cell.length_b   1.000
_cell.length_c   1.000
_cell.angle_alpha   90.00
_cell.angle_beta   90.00
_cell.angle_gamma   90.00
#
_symmetry.space_group_name_H-M   'P 1'
#
loop_
_entity.id
_entity.type
_entity.pdbx_description
1 polymer ?
#
loop_
_entity_poly.entity_id
_entity_poly.type
_entity_poly.pdbx_seq_one_letter_code
_entity_poly.pdbx_strand_id
1 'polypeptide(L)'
;MPEETITVRIDSEWKKRVEKLASEQRETKSDVVRKALIDYIQRKEERKEIERSAAKKFASGEISFEELTRITGYEKARKIAFYVKTAERSFEEGLS
;
A
#
# COMPACT_ATOMS: atom_id res chain seq x y z
N MET A 1 -14.09 21.80 -4.96
CA MET A 1 -14.47 20.38 -4.85
C MET A 1 -15.68 20.32 -3.94
N PRO A 2 -16.70 19.49 -4.20
CA PRO A 2 -17.82 19.36 -3.28
C PRO A 2 -17.31 18.82 -1.94
N GLU A 3 -17.74 19.44 -0.85
CA GLU A 3 -17.45 18.96 0.50
C GLU A 3 -18.55 17.97 0.92
N GLU A 4 -18.12 16.80 1.40
CA GLU A 4 -19.03 15.76 1.89
C GLU A 4 -18.73 15.46 3.36
N THR A 5 -19.79 15.40 4.18
CA THR A 5 -19.66 15.10 5.60
C THR A 5 -19.72 13.60 5.84
N ILE A 6 -18.65 13.05 6.42
CA ILE A 6 -18.57 11.64 6.80
C ILE A 6 -18.69 11.53 8.33
N THR A 7 -19.60 10.69 8.80
CA THR A 7 -19.71 10.33 10.22
C THR A 7 -19.01 9.01 10.48
N VAL A 8 -18.08 8.99 11.44
CA VAL A 8 -17.32 7.80 11.81
C VAL A 8 -17.56 7.42 13.26
N ARG A 9 -17.57 6.11 13.55
CA ARG A 9 -17.56 5.58 14.91
C ARG A 9 -16.13 5.17 15.26
N ILE A 10 -15.59 5.73 16.33
CA ILE A 10 -14.25 5.42 16.83
C ILE A 10 -14.32 5.24 18.34
N ASP A 11 -13.43 4.41 18.88
CA ASP A 11 -13.36 4.21 20.32
C ASP A 11 -12.93 5.48 21.06
N SER A 12 -13.30 5.55 22.33
CA SER A 12 -13.04 6.72 23.18
C SER A 12 -11.54 7.03 23.31
N GLU A 13 -10.69 6.02 23.26
CA GLU A 13 -9.23 6.18 23.26
C GLU A 13 -8.76 6.94 22.01
N TRP A 14 -9.19 6.53 20.82
CA TRP A 14 -8.82 7.19 19.57
C TRP A 14 -9.38 8.60 19.48
N LYS A 15 -10.60 8.83 19.96
CA LYS A 15 -11.17 10.17 20.07
C LYS A 15 -10.26 11.09 20.89
N LYS A 16 -9.80 10.64 22.07
CA LYS A 16 -8.89 11.43 22.93
C LYS A 16 -7.56 11.73 22.23
N ARG A 17 -7.01 10.77 21.48
CA ARG A 17 -5.77 10.97 20.70
C ARG A 17 -5.96 12.01 19.60
N VAL A 18 -7.06 11.96 18.86
CA VAL A 18 -7.39 12.96 17.83
C VAL A 18 -7.58 14.35 18.45
N GLU A 19 -8.28 14.44 19.59
CA GLU A 19 -8.47 15.71 20.33
C GLU A 19 -7.15 16.32 20.79
N LYS A 20 -6.24 15.48 21.31
CA LYS A 20 -4.89 15.91 21.69
C LYS A 20 -4.11 16.43 20.49
N LEU A 21 -4.07 15.69 19.38
CA LEU A 21 -3.37 16.09 18.16
C LEU A 21 -3.92 17.40 17.57
N ALA A 22 -5.25 17.53 17.53
CA ALA A 22 -5.92 18.74 17.08
C ALA A 22 -5.51 19.96 17.92
N SER A 23 -5.45 19.80 19.25
CA SER A 23 -4.99 20.86 20.16
C SER A 23 -3.51 21.20 19.96
N GLU A 24 -2.64 20.20 19.81
CA GLU A 24 -1.19 20.39 19.63
C GLU A 24 -0.87 21.09 18.31
N GLN A 25 -1.61 20.75 17.24
CA GLN A 25 -1.41 21.28 15.90
C GLN A 25 -2.21 22.57 15.62
N ARG A 26 -3.08 22.98 16.56
CA ARG A 26 -4.04 24.10 16.39
C ARG A 26 -4.96 23.92 15.19
N GLU A 27 -5.43 22.69 14.98
CA GLU A 27 -6.31 22.33 13.87
C GLU A 27 -7.65 21.79 14.38
N THR A 28 -8.63 21.67 13.49
CA THR A 28 -9.88 20.99 13.86
C THR A 28 -9.68 19.47 13.87
N LYS A 29 -10.52 18.75 14.61
CA LYS A 29 -10.56 17.27 14.56
C LYS A 29 -10.77 16.76 13.14
N SER A 30 -11.61 17.45 12.37
CA SER A 30 -11.89 17.11 10.98
C SER A 30 -10.65 17.25 10.11
N ASP A 31 -9.82 18.27 10.30
CA ASP A 31 -8.58 18.46 9.54
C ASP A 31 -7.56 17.37 9.85
N VAL A 32 -7.37 17.05 11.13
CA VAL A 32 -6.46 15.97 11.56
C VAL A 32 -6.88 14.64 10.94
N VAL A 33 -8.18 14.30 11.01
CA VAL A 33 -8.71 13.06 10.44
C VAL A 33 -8.63 13.06 8.91
N ARG A 34 -8.95 14.19 8.26
CA ARG A 34 -8.87 14.33 6.80
C ARG A 34 -7.45 14.11 6.31
N LYS A 35 -6.46 14.75 6.91
CA LYS A 35 -5.05 14.59 6.57
C LYS A 35 -4.59 13.16 6.78
N ALA A 36 -4.88 12.57 7.94
CA ALA A 36 -4.51 11.19 8.21
C ALA A 36 -5.14 10.19 7.22
N LEU A 37 -6.38 10.43 6.79
CA LEU A 37 -7.07 9.62 5.79
C LEU A 37 -6.39 9.74 4.42
N ILE A 38 -6.11 10.97 3.97
CA ILE A 38 -5.42 11.25 2.71
C ILE A 38 -4.04 10.57 2.70
N ASP A 39 -3.25 10.79 3.76
CA ASP A 39 -1.92 10.20 3.90
C ASP A 39 -1.96 8.67 3.86
N TYR A 40 -2.95 8.06 4.53
CA TYR A 40 -3.12 6.61 4.49
C TYR A 40 -3.42 6.11 3.09
N ILE A 41 -4.32 6.77 2.35
CA ILE A 41 -4.69 6.40 0.99
C ILE A 41 -3.47 6.54 0.07
N GLN A 42 -2.79 7.69 0.10
CA GLN A 42 -1.61 7.95 -0.71
C GLN A 42 -0.51 6.91 -0.48
N ARG A 43 -0.14 6.65 0.78
CA ARG A 43 0.86 5.61 1.12
C ARG A 43 0.45 4.22 0.63
N LYS A 44 -0.85 3.91 0.64
CA LYS A 44 -1.37 2.64 0.15
C LYS A 44 -1.27 2.53 -1.37
N GLU A 45 -1.50 3.61 -2.09
CA GLU A 45 -1.35 3.68 -3.55
C GLU A 45 0.12 3.62 -3.97
N GLU A 46 0.98 4.44 -3.35
CA GLU A 46 2.44 4.41 -3.55
C GLU A 46 3.01 3.00 -3.30
N ARG A 47 2.58 2.33 -2.22
CA ARG A 47 3.02 0.97 -1.93
C ARG A 47 2.62 0.00 -3.04
N LYS A 48 1.41 0.12 -3.59
CA LYS A 48 0.97 -0.72 -4.72
C LYS A 48 1.80 -0.46 -5.97
N GLU A 49 2.17 0.79 -6.23
CA GLU A 49 3.01 1.15 -7.38
C GLU A 49 4.44 0.59 -7.24
N ILE A 50 5.05 0.74 -6.06
CA ILE A 50 6.35 0.14 -5.74
C ILE A 50 6.30 -1.38 -5.95
N GLU A 51 5.28 -2.04 -5.42
CA GLU A 51 5.10 -3.50 -5.57
C GLU A 51 4.93 -3.91 -7.04
N ARG A 52 4.15 -3.15 -7.84
CA ARG A 52 3.99 -3.40 -9.27
C ARG A 52 5.31 -3.23 -10.03
N SER A 53 6.05 -2.18 -9.72
CA SER A 53 7.36 -1.90 -10.35
C SER A 53 8.36 -3.01 -10.03
N ALA A 54 8.47 -3.41 -8.76
CA ALA A 54 9.34 -4.51 -8.34
C ALA A 54 8.95 -5.85 -9.00
N ALA A 55 7.66 -6.15 -9.11
CA ALA A 55 7.19 -7.36 -9.78
C ALA A 55 7.58 -7.39 -11.27
N LYS A 56 7.46 -6.26 -11.98
CA LYS A 56 7.88 -6.14 -13.38
C LYS A 56 9.39 -6.36 -13.53
N LYS A 57 10.20 -5.70 -12.69
CA LYS A 57 11.65 -5.86 -12.68
C LYS A 57 12.09 -7.29 -12.37
N PHE A 58 11.38 -7.97 -11.47
CA PHE A 58 11.67 -9.37 -11.19
C PHE A 58 11.31 -10.27 -12.39
N ALA A 59 10.16 -10.04 -13.03
CA ALA A 59 9.75 -10.78 -14.21
C ALA A 59 10.68 -10.57 -15.43
N SER A 60 11.32 -9.40 -15.55
CA SER A 60 12.33 -9.13 -16.57
C SER A 60 13.74 -9.62 -16.19
N GLY A 61 13.91 -10.19 -14.98
CA GLY A 61 15.21 -10.61 -14.46
C GLY A 61 16.14 -9.47 -14.03
N GLU A 62 15.66 -8.23 -13.98
CA GLU A 62 16.43 -7.05 -13.55
C GLU A 62 16.74 -7.05 -12.05
N ILE A 63 15.92 -7.72 -11.23
CA ILE A 63 16.17 -7.89 -9.80
C ILE A 63 16.04 -9.35 -9.40
N SER A 64 16.84 -9.74 -8.41
CA SER A 64 16.81 -11.06 -7.79
C SER A 64 15.60 -11.23 -6.86
N PHE A 65 15.31 -12.48 -6.48
CA PHE A 65 14.28 -12.79 -5.48
C PHE A 65 14.60 -12.19 -4.11
N GLU A 66 15.89 -12.10 -3.76
CA GLU A 66 16.33 -11.50 -2.50
C GLU A 66 16.02 -10.00 -2.47
N GLU A 67 16.32 -9.28 -3.57
CA GLU A 67 15.99 -7.86 -3.70
C GLU A 67 14.49 -7.61 -3.70
N LEU A 68 13.71 -8.45 -4.41
CA LEU A 68 12.25 -8.41 -4.36
C LEU A 68 11.71 -8.61 -2.94
N THR A 69 12.33 -9.50 -2.16
CA THR A 69 12.00 -9.76 -0.75
C THR A 69 12.29 -8.55 0.13
N ARG A 70 13.43 -7.88 -0.07
CA ARG A 70 13.77 -6.64 0.66
C ARG A 70 12.76 -5.52 0.39
N ILE A 71 12.23 -5.42 -0.83
CA ILE A 71 11.28 -4.36 -1.21
C ILE A 71 9.86 -4.68 -0.71
N THR A 72 9.39 -5.90 -0.95
CA THR A 72 7.96 -6.25 -0.81
C THR A 72 7.65 -7.06 0.45
N GLY A 73 8.67 -7.64 1.10
CA GLY A 73 8.54 -8.65 2.15
C GLY A 73 8.40 -10.07 1.59
N TYR A 74 8.84 -11.05 2.37
CA TYR A 74 8.97 -12.45 1.93
C TYR A 74 7.66 -13.05 1.38
N GLU A 75 6.56 -12.92 2.13
CA GLU A 75 5.26 -13.47 1.73
C GLU A 75 4.78 -12.91 0.38
N LYS A 76 5.03 -11.62 0.14
CA LYS A 76 4.62 -10.97 -1.11
C LYS A 76 5.54 -11.37 -2.25
N ALA A 77 6.85 -11.37 -2.03
CA ALA A 77 7.84 -11.81 -3.00
C ALA A 77 7.57 -13.25 -3.47
N ARG A 78 7.25 -14.16 -2.54
CA ARG A 78 6.91 -15.56 -2.83
C ARG A 78 5.70 -15.65 -3.78
N LYS A 79 4.64 -14.88 -3.53
CA LYS A 79 3.46 -14.85 -4.41
C LYS A 79 3.81 -14.33 -5.80
N ILE A 80 4.55 -13.23 -5.89
CA ILE A 80 4.99 -12.66 -7.16
C ILE A 80 5.81 -13.67 -7.96
N ALA A 81 6.81 -14.29 -7.33
CA ALA A 81 7.66 -15.28 -8.00
C ALA A 81 6.89 -16.52 -8.47
N PHE A 82 5.90 -16.96 -7.70
CA PHE A 82 5.01 -18.04 -8.10
C PHE A 82 4.22 -17.69 -9.37
N TYR A 83 3.64 -16.48 -9.44
CA TYR A 83 2.90 -16.04 -10.62
C TYR A 83 3.79 -15.89 -11.85
N VAL A 84 5.00 -15.32 -11.71
CA VAL A 84 5.96 -15.19 -12.82
C VAL A 84 6.32 -16.57 -13.38
N LYS A 85 6.73 -17.51 -12.52
CA LYS A 85 7.05 -18.88 -12.94
C LYS A 85 5.88 -19.61 -13.59
N THR A 86 4.67 -19.38 -13.09
CA THR A 86 3.45 -19.98 -13.67
C THR A 86 3.20 -19.42 -15.06
N ALA A 87 3.33 -18.10 -15.24
CA ALA A 87 3.16 -17.44 -16.53
C ALA A 87 4.22 -17.89 -17.56
N GLU A 88 5.48 -18.03 -17.15
CA GLU A 88 6.57 -18.56 -17.99
C GLU A 88 6.24 -19.97 -18.49
N ARG A 89 5.85 -20.88 -17.60
CA ARG A 89 5.48 -22.26 -17.96
C ARG A 89 4.30 -22.32 -18.92
N SER A 90 3.24 -21.56 -18.65
CA SER A 90 2.07 -21.53 -19.54
C SER A 90 2.40 -20.96 -20.92
N PHE A 91 3.39 -20.06 -21.01
CA PHE A 91 3.85 -19.53 -22.29
C PHE A 91 4.67 -20.56 -23.07
N GLU A 92 5.56 -21.29 -22.40
CA GLU A 92 6.34 -22.39 -22.98
C GLU A 92 5.44 -23.53 -23.48
N GLU A 93 4.47 -23.97 -22.66
CA GLU A 93 3.53 -25.06 -22.99
C GLU A 93 2.51 -24.66 -24.08
N GLY A 94 2.21 -23.38 -24.24
CA GLY A 94 1.30 -22.88 -25.28
C GLY A 94 1.97 -22.66 -26.65
N LEU A 95 3.30 -22.65 -26.70
CA LEU A 95 4.11 -22.50 -27.92
C LEU A 95 4.61 -23.84 -28.49
N SER A 96 4.50 -24.92 -27.72
CA SER A 96 4.75 -26.31 -28.14
C SER A 96 3.50 -26.97 -28.74
#